data_AF-A0AAW0KDB8-F1
#
_entry.id   AF-A0AAW0KDB8-F1
#
_cell.length_a   1.000
_cell.length_b   1.000
_cell.length_c   1.000
_cell.angle_alpha   90.00
_cell.angle_beta   90.00
_cell.angle_gamma   90.00
#
_symmetry.space_group_name_H-M   'P 1'
#
loop_
_entity.id
_entity.type
_entity.pdbx_description
1 polymer ?
#
loop_
_entity_poly.entity_id
_entity_poly.type
_entity_poly.pdbx_seq_one_letter_code
_entity_poly.pdbx_strand_id
1 'polypeptide(L)'
;WPCATGHCGGSLLCNGLGGTPPATLAEITLGNEQDFYDVSLVDGYNLAISITTIKGDLNMMCPVGLQVRSHDNKRVVACESACFAFNLPSSVTGSFGSLRLVNPQHTLGFSRGLS
;
A
#
# COMPACT_ATOMS: atom_id res chain seq x y z
N TRP A 1 -14.07 13.34 15.79
CA TRP A 1 -15.15 13.00 14.85
C TRP A 1 -15.14 11.49 14.61
N PRO A 2 -16.27 10.79 14.78
CA PRO A 2 -16.36 9.36 14.47
C PRO A 2 -16.45 9.11 12.96
N CYS A 3 -15.87 8.00 12.49
CA CYS A 3 -15.94 7.58 11.09
C CYS A 3 -17.21 6.76 10.87
N ALA A 4 -17.77 6.80 9.65
CA ALA A 4 -18.96 6.01 9.31
C ALA A 4 -18.70 4.48 9.36
N THR A 5 -17.47 4.04 9.02
CA THR A 5 -17.03 2.63 9.05
C THR A 5 -15.57 2.56 9.50
N GLY A 6 -15.13 1.46 10.12
CA GLY A 6 -13.72 1.26 10.49
C GLY A 6 -13.21 2.20 11.58
N HIS A 7 -14.09 2.71 12.44
CA HIS A 7 -13.71 3.60 13.53
C HIS A 7 -12.84 2.87 14.56
N CYS A 8 -11.70 3.46 14.94
CA CYS A 8 -10.73 2.85 15.86
C CYS A 8 -10.52 3.70 17.13
N GLY A 9 -11.53 4.50 17.54
CA GLY A 9 -11.48 5.34 18.74
C GLY A 9 -11.55 6.85 18.46
N GLY A 10 -11.41 7.69 19.48
CA GLY A 10 -11.74 9.12 19.42
C GLY A 10 -10.79 10.04 18.63
N SER A 11 -9.76 9.51 17.97
CA SER A 11 -8.71 10.30 17.31
C SER A 11 -8.39 9.79 15.89
N LEU A 12 -7.65 10.57 15.11
CA LEU A 12 -7.21 10.16 13.77
C LEU A 12 -6.20 9.00 13.80
N LEU A 13 -5.40 8.90 14.87
CA LEU A 13 -4.42 7.83 15.07
C LEU A 13 -5.06 6.70 15.89
N CYS A 14 -5.04 5.48 15.35
CA CYS A 14 -5.66 4.33 16.01
C CYS A 14 -4.86 3.79 17.21
N ASN A 15 -3.58 4.14 17.36
CA ASN A 15 -2.73 3.73 18.49
C ASN A 15 -2.78 2.23 18.81
N GLY A 16 -2.81 1.38 17.78
CA GLY A 16 -2.87 -0.08 17.92
C GLY A 16 -4.27 -0.66 18.08
N LEU A 17 -5.32 0.17 18.09
CA LEU A 17 -6.71 -0.30 18.05
C LEU A 17 -7.11 -0.73 16.63
N GLY A 18 -7.85 -1.83 16.54
CA GLY A 18 -8.50 -2.27 15.31
C GLY A 18 -9.68 -1.38 14.92
N GLY A 19 -10.00 -1.34 13.63
CA GLY A 19 -11.20 -0.68 13.13
C GLY A 19 -12.46 -1.46 13.53
N THR A 20 -13.50 -0.76 13.98
CA THR A 20 -14.78 -1.38 14.33
C THR A 20 -15.44 -1.93 13.06
N PRO A 21 -15.82 -3.22 13.02
CA PRO A 21 -16.55 -3.83 11.90
C PRO A 21 -17.85 -3.05 11.55
N PRO A 22 -18.26 -2.99 10.26
CA PRO A 22 -17.65 -3.67 9.13
C PRO A 22 -16.38 -2.98 8.60
N ALA A 23 -15.32 -3.76 8.37
CA ALA A 23 -14.04 -3.29 7.83
C ALA A 23 -13.36 -4.38 6.99
N THR A 24 -12.99 -4.03 5.74
CA THR A 24 -12.11 -4.87 4.92
C THR A 24 -10.69 -4.81 5.49
N LEU A 25 -10.07 -5.97 5.74
CA LEU A 25 -8.72 -6.04 6.33
C LEU A 25 -7.67 -6.42 5.28
N ALA A 26 -6.53 -5.74 5.29
CA ALA A 26 -5.31 -6.19 4.63
C ALA A 26 -4.39 -6.77 5.70
N GLU A 27 -4.12 -8.06 5.61
CA GLU A 27 -3.30 -8.79 6.58
C GLU A 27 -1.95 -9.09 5.95
N ILE A 28 -0.87 -8.78 6.67
CA ILE A 28 0.51 -9.00 6.22
C ILE A 28 1.29 -9.59 7.39
N THR A 29 1.88 -10.76 7.18
CA THR A 29 2.81 -11.40 8.10
C THR A 29 4.18 -11.42 7.45
N LEU A 30 5.13 -10.67 8.04
CA LEU A 30 6.52 -10.63 7.57
C LEU A 30 7.29 -11.79 8.18
N GLY A 31 7.85 -12.64 7.32
CA GLY A 31 8.68 -13.77 7.73
C GLY A 31 10.16 -13.51 7.44
N ASN A 32 11.02 -14.40 7.94
CA ASN A 32 12.46 -14.29 7.66
C ASN A 32 12.80 -14.66 6.21
N GLU A 33 12.07 -15.61 5.63
CA GLU A 33 12.30 -16.13 4.28
C GLU A 33 11.12 -15.90 3.35
N GLN A 34 9.90 -15.87 3.91
CA GLN A 34 8.67 -15.76 3.15
C GLN A 34 7.65 -14.90 3.91
N ASP A 35 7.09 -13.94 3.19
CA ASP A 35 5.97 -13.13 3.67
C ASP A 35 4.64 -13.75 3.24
N PHE A 36 3.63 -13.59 4.07
CA PHE A 36 2.26 -13.98 3.79
C PHE A 36 1.37 -12.74 3.79
N TYR A 37 0.45 -12.67 2.85
CA TYR A 37 -0.49 -11.55 2.76
C TYR A 37 -1.84 -11.99 2.19
N ASP A 38 -2.90 -11.35 2.63
CA ASP A 38 -4.25 -11.58 2.13
C ASP A 38 -5.17 -10.38 2.37
N VAL A 39 -6.30 -10.38 1.65
CA VAL A 39 -7.41 -9.45 1.88
C VAL A 39 -8.52 -10.26 2.52
N SER A 40 -8.85 -9.89 3.75
CA SER A 40 -9.80 -10.62 4.59
C SER A 40 -11.09 -9.81 4.74
N LEU A 41 -12.20 -10.55 4.63
CA LEU A 41 -13.56 -10.04 4.86
C LEU A 41 -14.16 -10.65 6.13
N VAL A 42 -13.33 -11.23 7.00
CA VAL A 42 -13.78 -11.82 8.28
C VAL A 42 -14.52 -10.77 9.11
N ASP A 43 -14.04 -9.52 9.10
CA ASP A 43 -14.65 -8.38 9.79
C ASP A 43 -15.61 -7.57 8.90
N GLY A 44 -16.08 -8.16 7.79
CA GLY A 44 -17.02 -7.53 6.85
C GLY A 44 -16.35 -6.70 5.76
N TYR A 45 -17.17 -5.94 5.02
CA TYR A 45 -16.73 -5.18 3.85
C TYR A 45 -17.17 -3.72 3.97
N ASN A 46 -16.24 -2.79 3.74
CA ASN A 46 -16.55 -1.36 3.63
C ASN A 46 -15.95 -0.73 2.37
N LEU A 47 -14.72 -1.11 2.00
CA LEU A 47 -13.99 -0.59 0.85
C LEU A 47 -13.27 -1.71 0.11
N ALA A 48 -13.15 -1.58 -1.22
CA ALA A 48 -12.33 -2.47 -2.02
C ALA A 48 -10.84 -2.13 -1.84
N ILE A 49 -10.04 -3.13 -1.51
CA ILE A 49 -8.59 -3.02 -1.37
C ILE A 49 -7.91 -4.13 -2.18
N SER A 50 -6.64 -3.93 -2.51
CA SER A 50 -5.80 -4.97 -3.13
C SER A 50 -4.36 -4.82 -2.68
N ILE A 51 -3.67 -5.95 -2.56
CA ILE A 51 -2.25 -6.01 -2.19
C ILE A 51 -1.47 -6.41 -3.43
N THR A 52 -0.50 -5.57 -3.82
CA THR A 52 0.40 -5.85 -4.94
C THR A 52 1.83 -5.89 -4.42
N THR A 53 2.52 -7.01 -4.64
CA THR A 53 3.94 -7.13 -4.30
C THR A 53 4.78 -6.56 -5.43
N ILE A 54 5.69 -5.65 -5.08
CA ILE A 54 6.68 -5.12 -6.01
C ILE A 54 7.98 -5.85 -5.72
N LYS A 55 8.35 -6.79 -6.60
CA LYS A 55 9.65 -7.44 -6.57
C LYS A 55 10.64 -6.64 -7.40
N GLY A 56 11.61 -6.02 -6.75
CA GLY A 56 12.72 -5.38 -7.42
C GLY A 56 13.16 -4.07 -6.77
N ASP A 57 14.26 -3.54 -7.26
CA ASP A 57 14.78 -2.24 -6.85
C ASP A 57 13.81 -1.13 -7.29
N LEU A 58 13.31 -0.35 -6.33
CA LEU A 58 12.42 0.79 -6.57
C LEU A 58 13.06 1.80 -7.54
N ASN A 59 14.39 1.89 -7.56
CA ASN A 59 15.13 2.75 -8.48
C ASN A 59 14.92 2.34 -9.96
N MET A 60 14.69 1.05 -10.24
CA MET A 60 14.43 0.58 -11.61
C MET A 60 13.00 0.88 -12.07
N MET A 61 12.06 0.99 -11.13
CA MET A 61 10.65 1.27 -11.41
C MET A 61 10.29 2.74 -11.16
N CYS A 62 11.25 3.56 -10.77
CA CYS A 62 11.04 4.94 -10.39
C CYS A 62 10.57 5.78 -11.60
N PRO A 63 9.41 6.45 -11.53
CA PRO A 63 8.95 7.35 -12.58
C PRO A 63 9.96 8.47 -12.84
N VAL A 64 10.14 8.90 -14.09
CA VAL A 64 11.15 9.89 -14.50
C VAL A 64 11.11 11.18 -13.66
N GLY A 65 9.92 11.66 -13.30
CA GLY A 65 9.74 12.87 -12.49
C GLY A 65 10.16 12.75 -11.01
N LEU A 66 10.49 11.54 -10.55
CA LEU A 66 10.89 11.23 -9.17
C LEU A 66 12.33 10.67 -9.09
N GLN A 67 13.02 10.48 -10.22
CA GLN A 67 14.34 9.86 -10.22
C GLN A 67 15.41 10.80 -9.69
N VAL A 68 16.13 10.35 -8.65
CA VAL A 68 17.42 10.92 -8.28
C VAL A 68 18.50 10.18 -9.05
N ARG A 69 19.24 10.89 -9.90
CA ARG A 69 20.24 10.29 -10.79
C ARG A 69 21.65 10.53 -10.28
N SER A 70 22.53 9.58 -10.57
CA SER A 70 23.98 9.70 -10.32
C SER A 70 24.55 10.94 -11.02
N HIS A 71 25.69 11.45 -10.52
CA HIS A 71 26.39 12.62 -11.08
C HIS A 71 26.69 12.49 -12.60
N ASP A 72 26.97 11.26 -13.06
CA ASP A 72 27.22 10.95 -14.47
C ASP A 72 25.93 10.74 -15.30
N ASN A 73 24.75 10.88 -14.70
CA ASN A 73 23.45 10.68 -15.33
C ASN A 73 23.27 9.30 -15.99
N LYS A 74 23.96 8.26 -15.51
CA LYS A 74 23.82 6.90 -16.10
C LYS A 74 22.87 5.98 -15.34
N ARG A 75 22.62 6.24 -14.05
CA ARG A 75 21.81 5.36 -13.19
C ARG A 75 20.91 6.17 -12.25
N VAL A 76 19.75 5.61 -11.95
CA VAL A 76 18.89 6.06 -10.85
C VAL A 76 19.47 5.49 -9.56
N VAL A 77 19.73 6.35 -8.58
CA VAL A 77 20.35 5.98 -7.30
C VAL A 77 19.38 6.10 -6.13
N ALA A 78 18.30 6.87 -6.29
CA ALA A 78 17.17 6.93 -5.37
C ALA A 78 15.89 7.32 -6.12
N CYS A 79 14.74 7.07 -5.49
CA CYS A 79 13.44 7.54 -5.97
C CYS A 79 12.82 8.47 -4.93
N GLU A 80 12.62 9.73 -5.30
CA GLU A 80 11.97 10.72 -4.45
C GLU A 80 10.49 10.41 -4.24
N SER A 81 9.97 10.82 -3.09
CA SER A 81 8.52 10.81 -2.89
C SER A 81 7.88 11.95 -3.67
N ALA A 82 6.60 11.80 -4.04
CA ALA A 82 5.85 12.88 -4.67
C ALA A 82 5.78 14.15 -3.81
N CYS A 83 5.79 14.02 -2.47
CA CYS A 83 5.79 15.15 -1.55
C CYS A 83 7.02 16.04 -1.76
N PHE A 84 8.20 15.42 -1.79
CA PHE A 84 9.48 16.10 -1.94
C PHE A 84 9.72 16.58 -3.38
N ALA A 85 9.37 15.76 -4.38
CA ALA A 85 9.57 16.15 -5.78
C ALA A 85 8.70 17.34 -6.21
N PHE A 86 7.49 17.46 -5.67
CA PHE A 86 6.53 18.50 -6.06
C PHE A 86 6.36 19.62 -5.03
N ASN A 87 7.09 19.59 -3.91
CA ASN A 87 6.94 20.54 -2.80
C ASN A 87 5.47 20.74 -2.37
N LEU A 88 4.70 19.65 -2.38
CA LEU A 88 3.28 19.70 -2.06
C LEU A 88 3.10 19.55 -0.54
N PRO A 89 2.43 20.50 0.14
CA PRO A 89 2.07 20.31 1.52
C PRO A 89 1.03 19.17 1.61
N SER A 90 1.43 18.08 2.27
CA SER A 90 0.57 17.10 2.95
C SER A 90 -0.47 16.27 2.17
N SER A 91 -0.47 16.21 0.83
CA SER A 91 -1.45 15.39 0.10
C SER A 91 -0.85 14.19 -0.65
N VAL A 92 -0.26 13.24 0.09
CA VAL A 92 0.11 11.91 -0.44
C VAL A 92 -0.60 10.79 0.33
N THR A 93 -1.86 11.01 0.71
CA THR A 93 -2.68 10.00 1.38
C THR A 93 -3.72 9.34 0.47
N GLY A 94 -3.69 9.53 -0.87
CA GLY A 94 -4.75 8.87 -1.68
C GLY A 94 -4.78 8.92 -3.21
N SER A 95 -3.73 9.27 -3.97
CA SER A 95 -3.89 9.30 -5.45
C SER A 95 -2.72 8.87 -6.35
N PHE A 96 -1.48 8.77 -5.87
CA PHE A 96 -0.39 8.20 -6.70
C PHE A 96 -0.24 6.68 -6.57
N GLY A 97 -0.95 6.05 -5.63
CA GLY A 97 -1.16 4.61 -5.61
C GLY A 97 -2.28 4.20 -6.57
N SER A 98 -2.26 4.69 -7.82
CA SER A 98 -3.25 4.30 -8.83
C SER A 98 -3.04 2.82 -9.15
N LEU A 99 -3.66 2.00 -8.31
CA LEU A 99 -3.96 0.61 -8.53
C LEU A 99 -4.63 0.52 -9.88
N ARG A 100 -3.96 -0.15 -10.83
CA ARG A 100 -4.64 -0.63 -12.02
C ARG A 100 -5.80 -1.49 -11.52
N LEU A 101 -7.02 -0.99 -11.74
CA LEU A 101 -8.26 -1.72 -11.56
C LEU A 101 -8.20 -2.96 -12.45
N VAL A 102 -7.89 -4.10 -11.85
CA VAL A 102 -8.15 -5.40 -12.47
C VAL A 102 -9.25 -6.06 -11.64
N ASN A 103 -10.38 -6.22 -12.30
CA ASN A 103 -11.66 -6.73 -11.83
C ASN A 103 -11.51 -7.95 -10.88
N PRO A 104 -12.12 -7.96 -9.68
CA PRO A 104 -12.04 -9.11 -8.79
C PRO A 104 -13.04 -10.17 -9.25
N GLN A 105 -12.57 -11.16 -9.98
CA GLN A 105 -13.27 -12.43 -10.05
C GLN A 105 -12.60 -13.42 -9.10
N HIS A 106 -13.36 -13.75 -8.06
CA HIS A 106 -13.31 -14.98 -7.28
C HIS A 106 -12.23 -15.07 -6.19
N THR A 107 -12.75 -15.21 -4.96
CA THR A 107 -12.13 -15.71 -3.74
C THR A 107 -11.12 -16.82 -4.02
N LEU A 108 -9.82 -16.54 -3.86
CA LEU A 108 -8.77 -17.55 -3.77
C LEU A 108 -7.67 -16.98 -2.88
N GLY A 109 -7.45 -17.59 -1.72
CA GLY A 109 -6.24 -17.36 -0.94
C GLY A 109 -5.03 -17.59 -1.84
N PHE A 110 -4.30 -16.52 -2.14
CA PHE A 110 -3.12 -16.58 -2.98
C PHE A 110 -1.89 -16.77 -2.10
N SER A 111 -1.66 -18.00 -1.65
CA SER A 111 -0.36 -18.44 -1.17
C SER A 111 0.57 -18.62 -2.38
N ARG A 112 1.22 -17.55 -2.84
CA ARG A 112 2.36 -17.69 -3.75
C ARG A 112 3.57 -18.19 -2.96
N GLY A 113 3.65 -19.51 -2.78
CA GLY A 113 4.93 -20.20 -2.68
C GLY A 113 5.67 -19.99 -4.01
N LEU A 114 6.81 -19.29 -3.96
CA LEU A 114 7.74 -19.34 -5.09
C LEU A 114 8.49 -20.66 -4.98
N SER A 115 8.08 -21.63 -5.80
CA SER A 115 9.02 -22.66 -6.26
C SER A 115 9.84 -22.12 -7.41
#